data_AF-A0A536TIT5-F1
#
_entry.id   AF-A0A536TIT5-F1
#
_cell.length_a   1.000
_cell.length_b   1.000
_cell.length_c   1.000
_cell.angle_alpha   90.00
_cell.angle_beta   90.00
_cell.angle_gamma   90.00
#
_symmetry.space_group_name_H-M   'P 1'
#
loop_
_entity.id
_entity.type
_entity.pdbx_description
1 polymer ?
#
loop_
_entity_poly.entity_id
_entity_poly.type
_entity_poly.pdbx_seq_one_letter_code
_entity_poly.pdbx_strand_id
1 'polypeptide(L)'
;MNEKQAEYLGDILESGRHLLSLINDILDLSKIEAGRMELEPSEFALPNAIENTLILVRERAQRRAITLKHGVDERLAMVRADERKVKQVLLNLLSNALKFTPEGGLIDVR
;
A
#
# COMPACT_ATOMS: atom_id res chain seq x y z
N MET A 1 -28.02 12.23 -10.18
CA MET A 1 -27.65 11.55 -8.92
C MET A 1 -27.73 12.57 -7.81
N ASN A 2 -28.38 12.25 -6.70
CA ASN A 2 -28.39 13.11 -5.51
C ASN A 2 -27.20 12.76 -4.58
N GLU A 3 -26.88 13.63 -3.63
CA GLU A 3 -25.73 13.45 -2.72
C GLU A 3 -25.79 12.13 -1.95
N LYS A 4 -26.98 11.71 -1.48
CA LYS A 4 -27.18 10.41 -0.82
C LYS A 4 -26.87 9.21 -1.71
N GLN A 5 -27.23 9.26 -2.99
CA GLN A 5 -26.91 8.19 -3.94
C GLN A 5 -25.39 8.10 -4.19
N ALA A 6 -24.70 9.24 -4.21
CA ALA A 6 -23.24 9.27 -4.37
C ALA A 6 -22.53 8.70 -3.13
N GLU A 7 -23.02 9.02 -1.93
CA GLU A 7 -22.55 8.47 -0.66
C GLU A 7 -22.72 6.93 -0.61
N TYR A 8 -23.92 6.42 -0.90
CA TYR A 8 -24.15 4.97 -0.96
C TYR A 8 -23.29 4.26 -2.01
N LEU A 9 -23.05 4.88 -3.17
CA LEU A 9 -22.14 4.31 -4.17
C LEU A 9 -20.70 4.23 -3.64
N GLY A 10 -20.28 5.24 -2.87
CA GLY A 10 -18.98 5.28 -2.20
C GLY A 10 -18.82 4.14 -1.19
N ASP A 11 -19.82 3.95 -0.32
CA ASP A 11 -19.80 2.90 0.71
C ASP A 11 -19.79 1.49 0.11
N ILE A 12 -20.57 1.26 -0.94
CA ILE A 12 -20.59 -0.02 -1.67
C ILE A 12 -19.23 -0.28 -2.32
N LEU A 13 -18.64 0.73 -2.95
CA LEU A 13 -17.33 0.61 -3.60
C LEU A 13 -16.23 0.33 -2.57
N GLU A 14 -16.25 1.00 -1.43
CA GLU A 14 -15.29 0.77 -0.35
C GLU A 14 -15.43 -0.64 0.23
N SER A 15 -16.66 -1.07 0.50
CA SER A 15 -16.97 -2.42 0.98
C SER A 15 -16.51 -3.50 -0.01
N GLY A 16 -16.75 -3.30 -1.32
CA GLY A 16 -16.31 -4.22 -2.36
C GLY A 16 -14.78 -4.31 -2.46
N ARG A 17 -14.08 -3.17 -2.34
CA ARG A 17 -12.60 -3.15 -2.28
C ARG A 17 -12.07 -3.85 -1.04
N HIS A 18 -12.73 -3.68 0.10
CA HIS A 18 -12.34 -4.34 1.34
C HIS A 18 -12.51 -5.86 1.26
N LEU A 19 -13.65 -6.34 0.74
CA LEU A 19 -13.89 -7.77 0.54
C LEU A 19 -12.87 -8.39 -0.42
N LEU A 20 -12.56 -7.70 -1.53
CA LEU A 20 -11.55 -8.16 -2.47
C LEU A 20 -10.16 -8.26 -1.82
N SER A 21 -9.81 -7.31 -0.95
CA SER A 21 -8.57 -7.37 -0.17
C SER A 21 -8.54 -8.61 0.72
N LEU A 22 -9.61 -8.88 1.48
CA LEU A 22 -9.69 -10.05 2.36
C LEU A 22 -9.58 -11.37 1.60
N ILE A 23 -10.21 -11.47 0.42
CA ILE A 23 -10.09 -12.65 -0.44
C ILE A 23 -8.64 -12.84 -0.90
N ASN A 24 -7.98 -11.76 -1.34
CA ASN A 24 -6.58 -11.82 -1.76
C ASN A 24 -5.66 -12.20 -0.60
N ASP A 25 -5.90 -11.67 0.60
CA ASP A 25 -5.11 -11.97 1.80
C ASP A 25 -5.25 -13.45 2.19
N ILE A 26 -6.46 -14.02 2.12
CA ILE A 26 -6.70 -15.45 2.38
C ILE A 26 -6.02 -16.33 1.33
N LEU A 27 -6.08 -15.95 0.04
CA LEU A 27 -5.44 -16.70 -1.04
C LEU A 27 -3.91 -16.67 -0.93
N ASP A 28 -3.34 -15.51 -0.61
CA ASP A 28 -1.90 -15.38 -0.39
C ASP A 28 -1.45 -16.19 0.84
N LEU A 29 -2.20 -16.13 1.95
CA LEU A 29 -1.93 -16.94 3.15
C LEU A 29 -2.00 -18.44 2.84
N SER A 30 -3.03 -18.89 2.11
CA SER A 30 -3.20 -20.30 1.72
C SER A 30 -2.02 -20.81 0.88
N LYS A 31 -1.47 -19.97 -0.01
CA LYS A 31 -0.28 -20.32 -0.81
C LYS A 31 0.97 -20.42 0.06
N ILE A 32 1.12 -19.53 1.04
CA ILE A 32 2.23 -19.56 2.00
C ILE A 32 2.19 -20.83 2.85
N GLU A 33 1.03 -21.15 3.45
CA GLU A 33 0.84 -22.32 4.31
C GLU A 33 1.04 -23.64 3.54
N ALA A 34 0.65 -23.68 2.26
CA ALA A 34 0.87 -24.83 1.39
C ALA A 34 2.31 -24.94 0.86
N GLY A 35 3.20 -23.99 1.18
CA GLY A 35 4.56 -23.92 0.64
C GLY A 35 4.61 -23.67 -0.87
N ARG A 36 3.53 -23.16 -1.46
CA ARG A 36 3.38 -22.91 -2.92
C ARG A 36 3.62 -21.46 -3.30
N MET A 37 4.00 -20.61 -2.34
CA MET A 37 4.37 -19.24 -2.66
C MET A 37 5.78 -19.24 -3.26
N GLU A 38 5.83 -19.14 -4.58
CA GLU A 38 7.07 -18.90 -5.30
C GLU A 38 7.31 -17.39 -5.34
N LEU A 39 8.47 -16.97 -4.85
CA LEU A 39 8.97 -15.61 -5.06
C LEU A 39 9.65 -15.56 -6.43
N GLU A 40 9.55 -14.42 -7.10
CA GLU A 40 10.26 -14.15 -8.34
C GLU A 40 11.32 -13.04 -8.09
N PRO A 41 12.49 -13.35 -7.52
CA PRO A 41 13.47 -12.32 -7.18
C PRO A 41 14.08 -11.71 -8.43
N SER A 42 14.00 -10.39 -8.55
CA SER A 42 14.69 -9.60 -9.56
C SER A 42 15.55 -8.53 -8.89
N GLU A 43 16.51 -7.99 -9.63
CA GLU A 43 17.20 -6.77 -9.23
C GLU A 43 16.34 -5.57 -9.61
N PHE A 44 16.05 -4.71 -8.64
CA PHE A 44 15.31 -3.48 -8.87
C PHE A 44 15.78 -2.37 -7.94
N ALA A 45 15.46 -1.13 -8.32
CA ALA A 45 15.77 0.02 -7.51
C ALA A 45 14.73 0.21 -6.40
N LEU A 46 15.12 -0.05 -5.15
CA LEU A 46 14.24 0.10 -3.99
C LEU A 46 13.66 1.53 -3.86
N PRO A 47 14.43 2.61 -4.10
CA PRO A 47 13.87 3.97 -4.08
C PRO A 47 12.69 4.13 -5.04
N ASN A 48 12.77 3.55 -6.25
CA ASN A 48 11.68 3.63 -7.24
C ASN A 48 10.44 2.87 -6.75
N ALA A 49 10.62 1.71 -6.10
CA ALA A 49 9.49 0.97 -5.53
C ALA A 49 8.78 1.77 -4.43
N ILE A 50 9.54 2.43 -3.55
CA ILE A 50 9.02 3.29 -2.48
C ILE A 50 8.29 4.51 -3.06
N GLU A 51 8.91 5.23 -4.01
CA GLU A 51 8.33 6.41 -4.66
C GLU A 51 6.98 6.07 -5.33
N ASN A 52 6.95 4.96 -6.09
CA ASN A 52 5.74 4.48 -6.75
C ASN A 52 4.61 4.20 -5.76
N THR A 53 4.91 3.56 -4.62
CA THR A 53 3.89 3.29 -3.61
C THR A 53 3.45 4.57 -2.89
N LEU A 54 4.36 5.52 -2.62
CA LEU A 54 4.02 6.82 -2.04
C LEU A 54 3.07 7.63 -2.94
N ILE A 55 3.24 7.58 -4.25
CA ILE A 55 2.32 8.21 -5.22
C ILE A 55 0.88 7.70 -5.03
N LEU A 56 0.70 6.40 -4.82
CA LEU A 56 -0.63 5.77 -4.66
C LEU A 56 -1.37 6.24 -3.39
N VAL A 57 -0.64 6.63 -2.35
CA VAL A 57 -1.21 7.03 -1.06
C VAL A 57 -1.22 8.54 -0.85
N ARG A 58 -0.54 9.31 -1.71
CA ARG A 58 -0.37 10.76 -1.59
C ARG A 58 -1.70 11.51 -1.53
N GLU A 59 -2.64 11.14 -2.39
CA GLU A 59 -3.95 11.80 -2.49
C GLU A 59 -4.78 11.60 -1.21
N ARG A 60 -4.78 10.36 -0.68
CA ARG A 60 -5.41 10.05 0.62
C ARG A 60 -4.75 10.78 1.79
N ALA A 61 -3.42 10.88 1.78
CA ALA A 61 -2.68 11.63 2.80
C ALA A 61 -3.06 13.12 2.79
N GLN A 62 -3.10 13.73 1.59
CA GLN A 62 -3.45 15.13 1.39
C GLN A 62 -4.87 15.44 1.88
N ARG A 63 -5.86 14.60 1.56
CA ARG A 63 -7.24 14.76 2.04
C ARG A 63 -7.36 14.80 3.57
N ARG A 64 -6.42 14.19 4.28
CA ARG A 64 -6.37 14.12 5.75
C ARG A 64 -5.26 15.01 6.35
N ALA A 65 -4.71 15.93 5.57
CA ALA A 65 -3.59 16.78 5.95
C ALA A 65 -2.40 16.02 6.57
N ILE A 66 -2.21 14.75 6.21
CA ILE A 66 -1.08 13.94 6.69
C ILE A 66 0.15 14.27 5.84
N THR A 67 1.24 14.62 6.50
CA THR A 67 2.53 14.84 5.86
C THR A 67 3.18 13.50 5.55
N LEU A 68 3.59 13.29 4.30
CA LEU A 68 4.42 12.16 3.90
C LEU A 68 5.86 12.62 3.72
N LYS A 69 6.80 11.94 4.39
CA LYS A 69 8.24 12.08 4.19
C LYS A 69 8.83 10.75 3.75
N HIS A 70 9.89 10.82 2.97
CA HIS A 70 10.73 9.67 2.70
C HIS A 70 12.19 10.10 2.57
N GLY A 71 13.09 9.20 2.95
CA GLY A 71 14.52 9.38 2.78
C GLY A 71 15.17 8.01 2.77
N VAL A 72 15.53 7.53 1.59
CA VAL A 72 16.20 6.23 1.41
C VAL A 72 17.69 6.50 1.21
N ASP A 73 18.52 5.74 1.91
CA ASP A 73 19.97 5.82 1.74
C ASP A 73 20.37 5.51 0.28
N GLU A 74 21.22 6.34 -0.33
CA GLU A 74 21.70 6.14 -1.70
C GLU A 74 22.43 4.80 -1.88
N ARG A 75 22.96 4.21 -0.80
CA ARG A 75 23.61 2.89 -0.80
C ARG A 75 22.61 1.74 -1.01
N LEU A 76 21.32 1.96 -0.80
CA LEU A 76 20.22 1.01 -1.06
C LEU A 76 19.67 1.11 -2.50
N ALA A 77 20.48 1.61 -3.45
CA ALA A 77 20.05 1.86 -4.82
C ALA A 77 19.50 0.62 -5.54
N MET A 78 20.00 -0.59 -5.26
CA MET A 78 19.58 -1.83 -5.90
C MET A 78 19.43 -2.95 -4.86
N VAL A 79 18.33 -3.70 -4.92
CA VAL A 79 18.08 -4.86 -4.08
C VAL A 79 17.65 -6.05 -4.93
N ARG A 80 17.93 -7.27 -4.46
CA ARG A 80 17.44 -8.51 -5.08
C ARG A 80 16.28 -9.08 -4.26
N ALA A 81 15.06 -8.87 -4.74
CA ALA A 81 13.84 -9.37 -4.10
C ALA A 81 12.68 -9.42 -5.12
N ASP A 82 11.52 -9.94 -4.72
CA ASP A 82 10.32 -9.86 -5.55
C ASP A 82 9.72 -8.44 -5.44
N GLU A 83 9.93 -7.61 -6.47
CA GLU A 83 9.49 -6.21 -6.50
C GLU A 83 7.98 -6.08 -6.27
N ARG A 84 7.17 -7.00 -6.80
CA ARG A 84 5.71 -6.95 -6.70
C ARG A 84 5.28 -7.18 -5.26
N LYS A 85 5.87 -8.17 -4.59
CA LYS A 85 5.60 -8.46 -3.18
C LYS A 85 6.10 -7.35 -2.27
N VAL A 86 7.25 -6.74 -2.57
CA VAL A 86 7.73 -5.56 -1.83
C VAL A 86 6.76 -4.39 -1.94
N LYS A 87 6.28 -4.06 -3.14
CA LYS A 87 5.25 -3.01 -3.34
C LYS A 87 3.95 -3.32 -2.58
N GLN A 88 3.51 -4.58 -2.57
CA GLN A 88 2.33 -5.02 -1.83
C GLN A 88 2.51 -4.79 -0.32
N VAL A 89 3.66 -5.18 0.24
CA VAL A 89 3.99 -4.94 1.66
C VAL A 89 4.02 -3.46 1.97
N LEU A 90 4.72 -2.64 1.17
CA LEU A 90 4.78 -1.19 1.36
C LEU A 90 3.38 -0.56 1.34
N LEU A 91 2.51 -0.97 0.41
CA LEU A 91 1.16 -0.43 0.30
C LEU A 91 0.31 -0.79 1.53
N ASN A 92 0.41 -2.03 2.02
CA ASN A 92 -0.27 -2.46 3.23
C ASN A 92 0.17 -1.66 4.46
N LEU A 93 1.48 -1.46 4.61
CA LEU A 93 2.03 -0.67 5.71
C LEU A 93 1.61 0.80 5.63
N LEU A 94 1.70 1.43 4.45
CA LEU A 94 1.30 2.82 4.26
C LEU A 94 -0.21 3.02 4.39
N SER A 95 -1.03 2.07 3.95
CA SER A 95 -2.48 2.09 4.15
C SER A 95 -2.84 2.03 5.64
N ASN A 96 -2.18 1.16 6.39
CA ASN A 96 -2.34 1.09 7.84
C ASN A 96 -1.86 2.38 8.51
N ALA A 97 -0.71 2.91 8.11
CA ALA A 97 -0.19 4.17 8.62
C ALA A 97 -1.18 5.32 8.37
N LEU A 98 -1.75 5.41 7.17
CA LEU A 98 -2.80 6.37 6.88
C LEU A 98 -4.00 6.18 7.80
N LYS A 99 -4.54 4.96 7.88
CA LYS A 99 -5.73 4.64 8.70
C LYS A 99 -5.57 5.09 10.16
N PHE A 100 -4.40 4.88 10.76
CA PHE A 100 -4.20 5.10 12.19
C PHE A 100 -3.51 6.42 12.54
N THR A 101 -2.92 7.12 11.56
CA THR A 101 -2.35 8.45 11.81
C THR A 101 -3.47 9.49 11.89
N PRO A 102 -3.54 10.33 12.95
CA PRO A 102 -4.49 11.42 13.05
C PRO A 102 -4.33 12.47 11.94
N GLU A 103 -5.36 13.29 11.73
CA GLU A 103 -5.30 14.43 10.81
C GLU A 103 -4.17 15.39 11.20
N GLY A 104 -3.42 15.90 10.23
CA GLY A 104 -2.25 16.76 10.50
C GLY A 104 -0.98 16.01 10.93
N GLY A 105 -1.02 14.66 11.01
CA GLY A 105 0.11 13.84 11.45
C GLY A 105 1.22 13.69 10.40
N LEU A 106 2.22 12.85 10.72
CA LEU A 106 3.39 12.57 9.88
C LEU A 106 3.56 11.06 9.69
N ILE A 107 3.82 10.65 8.45
CA ILE A 107 4.31 9.32 8.10
C ILE A 107 5.67 9.51 7.42
N ASP A 108 6.67 8.74 7.83
CA ASP A 108 8.04 8.85 7.35
C ASP A 108 8.59 7.46 6.95
N VAL A 109 9.16 7.35 5.75
CA VAL A 109 9.73 6.13 5.19
C VAL A 109 11.25 6.28 5.09
N ARG A 110 12.02 5.44 5.78
CA ARG A 110 13.49 5.55 5.88
C ARG A 110 14.17 4.19 5.79
#